data_AF-A0A7G9NZ97-F1
#
_entry.id   AF-A0A7G9NZ97-F1
#
_cell.length_a   1.000
_cell.length_b   1.000
_cell.length_c   1.000
_cell.angle_alpha   90.00
_cell.angle_beta   90.00
_cell.angle_gamma   90.00
#
_symmetry.space_group_name_H-M   'P 1'
#
loop_
_entity.id
_entity.type
_entity.pdbx_description
1 polymer ?
#
loop_
_entity_poly.entity_id
_entity_poly.type
_entity_poly.pdbx_seq_one_letter_code
_entity_poly.pdbx_strand_id
1 'polypeptide(L)'
;MSKIMVISHGDGSTMAYRDIVFANHRRYCQRHGYQLIHDTSRPKPGRTGYWTKIHLIQQHLHMVDWLMWIDCDAMFMNHDVKLETILLDEHRDMILSRSPDVPRAAWINTGVFFIRDTLWVRHFLDVVWTKGEVLKEEYDIDRWGCYCRGEQSTMIYFLQTMFLDDIDKHVRIYPSHVFNAREYTGGRSFIVHFPGANKAQRIASYLSRAPSQVRYRKMVR
;
A
#
# COMPACT_ATOMS: atom_id res chain seq x y z
N MET A 1 -4.73 -20.42 10.97
CA MET A 1 -4.93 -19.03 10.50
C MET A 1 -3.64 -18.62 9.81
N SER A 2 -3.73 -17.97 8.66
CA SER A 2 -2.55 -17.53 7.90
C SER A 2 -1.76 -16.49 8.70
N LYS A 3 -0.43 -16.58 8.66
CA LYS A 3 0.47 -15.61 9.28
C LYS A 3 0.55 -14.38 8.40
N ILE A 4 -0.07 -13.28 8.83
CA ILE A 4 -0.11 -12.01 8.09
C ILE A 4 0.77 -10.96 8.79
N MET A 5 1.61 -10.29 8.00
CA MET A 5 2.39 -9.12 8.43
C MET A 5 1.97 -7.87 7.67
N VAL A 6 1.81 -6.77 8.38
CA VAL A 6 1.57 -5.44 7.82
C VAL A 6 2.86 -4.64 7.95
N ILE A 7 3.28 -3.98 6.87
CA ILE A 7 4.44 -3.10 6.86
C ILE A 7 4.02 -1.71 6.39
N SER A 8 4.46 -0.69 7.14
CA SER A 8 4.38 0.71 6.72
C SER A 8 5.72 1.40 6.93
N HIS A 9 6.03 2.38 6.08
CA HIS A 9 7.23 3.21 6.20
C HIS A 9 6.86 4.69 6.26
N GLY A 10 7.53 5.43 7.14
CA GLY A 10 7.51 6.87 7.14
C GLY A 10 8.77 7.44 7.78
N ASP A 11 9.55 8.20 7.02
CA ASP A 11 10.76 8.86 7.50
C ASP A 11 10.47 10.27 8.06
N GLY A 12 11.52 11.05 8.29
CA GLY A 12 11.42 12.44 8.78
C GLY A 12 10.51 13.35 7.95
N SER A 13 10.32 13.08 6.65
CA SER A 13 9.44 13.89 5.78
C SER A 13 7.95 13.72 6.08
N THR A 14 7.59 12.69 6.84
CA THR A 14 6.19 12.28 7.09
C THR A 14 5.72 12.55 8.51
N MET A 15 6.58 13.13 9.37
CA MET A 15 6.32 13.32 10.81
C MET A 15 5.01 14.06 11.12
N ALA A 16 4.54 14.95 10.24
CA ALA A 16 3.32 15.72 10.45
C ALA A 16 2.03 14.88 10.59
N TYR A 17 2.04 13.62 10.13
CA TYR A 17 0.88 12.73 10.19
C TYR A 17 1.21 11.27 10.52
N ARG A 18 2.45 10.83 10.26
CA ARG A 18 2.88 9.42 10.39
C ARG A 18 2.53 8.82 11.74
N ASP A 19 2.85 9.47 12.84
CA ASP A 19 2.70 8.86 14.18
C ASP A 19 1.24 8.58 14.53
N ILE A 20 0.34 9.45 14.04
CA ILE A 20 -1.10 9.29 14.16
C ILE A 20 -1.56 8.09 13.31
N VAL A 21 -1.12 8.01 12.05
CA VAL A 21 -1.44 6.89 11.16
C VAL A 21 -0.90 5.56 11.70
N PHE A 22 0.34 5.53 12.20
CA PHE A 22 0.93 4.36 12.84
C PHE A 22 0.17 3.92 14.10
N ALA A 23 -0.38 4.86 14.88
CA ALA A 23 -1.25 4.50 15.99
C ALA A 23 -2.57 3.85 15.52
N ASN A 24 -3.11 4.26 14.36
CA ASN A 24 -4.25 3.58 13.73
C ASN A 24 -3.90 2.16 13.28
N HIS A 25 -2.76 1.98 12.59
CA HIS A 25 -2.26 0.67 12.16
C HIS A 25 -2.03 -0.28 13.35
N ARG A 26 -1.39 0.21 14.44
CA ARG A 26 -1.19 -0.57 15.68
C ARG A 26 -2.50 -1.09 16.24
N ARG A 27 -3.50 -0.23 16.37
CA ARG A 27 -4.81 -0.61 16.91
C ARG A 27 -5.51 -1.66 16.04
N TYR A 28 -5.42 -1.53 14.72
CA TYR A 28 -5.97 -2.52 13.79
C TYR A 28 -5.27 -3.87 13.91
N CYS A 29 -3.93 -3.88 13.85
CA CYS A 29 -3.16 -5.12 13.90
C CYS A 29 -3.29 -5.83 15.26
N GLN A 30 -3.30 -5.08 16.37
CA GLN A 30 -3.51 -5.63 17.72
C GLN A 30 -4.89 -6.28 17.87
N ARG A 31 -5.94 -5.70 17.27
CA ARG A 31 -7.30 -6.25 17.34
C ARG A 31 -7.42 -7.62 16.67
N HIS A 32 -6.70 -7.83 15.57
CA HIS A 32 -6.81 -9.03 14.74
C HIS A 32 -5.63 -10.00 14.88
N GLY A 33 -4.60 -9.65 15.65
CA GLY A 33 -3.43 -10.50 15.88
C GLY A 33 -2.41 -10.51 14.73
N TYR A 34 -2.39 -9.49 13.87
CA TYR A 34 -1.42 -9.38 12.78
C TYR A 34 -0.06 -8.86 13.27
N GLN A 35 1.02 -9.34 12.66
CA GLN A 35 2.36 -8.77 12.88
C GLN A 35 2.43 -7.38 12.23
N LEU A 36 3.12 -6.44 12.86
CA LEU A 36 3.22 -5.06 12.36
C LEU A 36 4.67 -4.57 12.42
N ILE A 37 5.15 -4.05 11.30
CA ILE A 37 6.43 -3.35 11.19
C ILE A 37 6.15 -1.91 10.77
N HIS A 38 6.63 -0.98 11.58
CA HIS A 38 6.74 0.43 11.21
C HIS A 38 8.21 0.76 11.04
N ASP A 39 8.64 0.98 9.81
CA ASP A 39 9.99 1.43 9.52
C ASP A 39 10.05 2.96 9.46
N THR A 40 11.07 3.53 10.08
CA THR A 40 11.35 4.97 10.05
C THR A 40 12.75 5.27 9.54
N SER A 41 13.40 4.27 8.92
CA SER A 41 14.75 4.42 8.39
C SER A 41 14.76 5.40 7.21
N ARG A 42 15.94 5.97 6.94
CA ARG A 42 16.11 6.79 5.74
C ARG A 42 16.15 5.87 4.50
N PRO A 43 15.67 6.35 3.34
CA PRO A 43 15.78 5.60 2.09
C PRO A 43 17.22 5.20 1.79
N LYS A 44 17.41 4.06 1.11
CA LYS A 44 18.73 3.61 0.65
C LYS A 44 19.36 4.68 -0.28
N PRO A 45 20.69 4.88 -0.22
CA PRO A 45 21.37 5.78 -1.17
C PRO A 45 21.04 5.43 -2.62
N GLY A 46 20.81 6.44 -3.46
CA GLY A 46 20.41 6.25 -4.86
C GLY A 46 18.95 5.86 -5.08
N ARG A 47 18.12 5.78 -4.03
CA ARG A 47 16.68 5.52 -4.12
C ARG A 47 15.87 6.59 -3.41
N THR A 48 14.73 6.96 -4.00
CA THR A 48 13.74 7.82 -3.34
C THR A 48 12.98 7.03 -2.27
N GLY A 49 12.26 7.72 -1.37
CA GLY A 49 11.49 7.06 -0.30
C GLY A 49 10.41 6.10 -0.81
N TYR A 50 9.92 6.28 -2.04
CA TYR A 50 8.94 5.38 -2.65
C TYR A 50 9.45 3.95 -2.80
N TRP A 51 10.77 3.76 -2.94
CA TRP A 51 11.40 2.45 -3.11
C TRP A 51 11.62 1.69 -1.81
N THR A 52 11.53 2.35 -0.65
CA THR A 52 11.73 1.69 0.64
C THR A 52 10.78 0.51 0.82
N LYS A 53 9.57 0.58 0.24
CA LYS A 53 8.61 -0.53 0.28
C LYS A 53 9.14 -1.80 -0.36
N ILE A 54 9.75 -1.72 -1.53
CA ILE A 54 10.29 -2.89 -2.24
C ILE A 54 11.39 -3.54 -1.40
N HIS A 55 12.29 -2.73 -0.83
CA HIS A 55 13.36 -3.22 0.03
C HIS A 55 12.82 -3.95 1.28
N LEU A 56 11.91 -3.31 2.02
CA LEU A 56 11.34 -3.90 3.24
C LEU A 56 10.53 -5.16 2.94
N ILE A 57 9.79 -5.20 1.83
CA ILE A 57 9.07 -6.41 1.41
C ILE A 57 10.05 -7.55 1.17
N GLN A 58 11.13 -7.34 0.39
CA GLN A 58 12.13 -8.38 0.13
C GLN A 58 12.78 -8.91 1.42
N GLN A 59 12.98 -8.05 2.43
CA GLN A 59 13.56 -8.46 3.72
C GLN A 59 12.62 -9.33 4.57
N HIS A 60 11.31 -9.18 4.43
CA HIS A 60 10.36 -9.76 5.39
C HIS A 60 9.40 -10.79 4.81
N LEU A 61 9.22 -10.82 3.48
CA LEU A 61 8.22 -11.64 2.80
C LEU A 61 8.33 -13.14 3.15
N HIS A 62 9.56 -13.66 3.24
CA HIS A 62 9.83 -15.09 3.51
C HIS A 62 9.43 -15.57 4.92
N MET A 63 9.02 -14.66 5.81
CA MET A 63 8.66 -15.00 7.19
C MET A 63 7.16 -15.23 7.38
N VAL A 64 6.33 -14.97 6.37
CA VAL A 64 4.87 -14.89 6.48
C VAL A 64 4.16 -15.49 5.27
N ASP A 65 2.90 -15.88 5.46
CA ASP A 65 2.06 -16.37 4.36
C ASP A 65 1.62 -15.22 3.46
N TRP A 66 1.32 -14.07 4.08
CA TRP A 66 0.94 -12.84 3.38
C TRP A 66 1.60 -11.62 4.04
N LEU A 67 2.09 -10.73 3.21
CA LEU A 67 2.58 -9.42 3.58
C LEU A 67 1.67 -8.36 2.96
N MET A 68 1.14 -7.48 3.80
CA MET A 68 0.40 -6.29 3.38
C MET A 68 1.33 -5.07 3.46
N TRP A 69 1.48 -4.37 2.34
CA TRP A 69 2.02 -3.02 2.36
C TRP A 69 0.90 -2.00 2.59
N ILE A 70 1.15 -1.00 3.44
CA ILE A 70 0.28 0.16 3.62
C ILE A 70 1.11 1.44 3.76
N ASP A 71 0.88 2.43 2.88
CA ASP A 71 1.56 3.73 2.94
C ASP A 71 1.22 4.45 4.26
N CYS A 72 2.14 5.26 4.77
CA CYS A 72 1.95 6.01 6.02
C CYS A 72 0.95 7.19 5.91
N ASP A 73 0.31 7.36 4.76
CA ASP A 73 -0.85 8.23 4.53
C ASP A 73 -2.11 7.42 4.15
N ALA A 74 -2.18 6.13 4.50
CA ALA A 74 -3.38 5.31 4.42
C ALA A 74 -3.81 4.81 5.80
N MET A 75 -5.11 4.81 6.10
CA MET A 75 -5.66 4.46 7.42
C MET A 75 -6.73 3.37 7.32
N PHE A 76 -6.78 2.49 8.31
CA PHE A 76 -7.92 1.58 8.52
C PHE A 76 -9.09 2.37 9.10
N MET A 77 -10.26 2.26 8.46
CA MET A 77 -11.45 3.00 8.85
C MET A 77 -12.51 2.09 9.47
N ASN A 78 -12.55 0.84 9.02
CA ASN A 78 -13.40 -0.20 9.58
C ASN A 78 -12.52 -1.28 10.21
N HIS A 79 -12.46 -1.29 11.54
CA HIS A 79 -11.65 -2.24 12.31
C HIS A 79 -12.35 -3.60 12.50
N ASP A 80 -13.59 -3.79 12.04
CA ASP A 80 -14.29 -5.07 12.13
C ASP A 80 -14.02 -5.97 10.91
N VAL A 81 -13.63 -5.37 9.79
CA VAL A 81 -13.17 -6.10 8.61
C VAL A 81 -11.80 -6.70 8.88
N LYS A 82 -11.62 -7.98 8.50
CA LYS A 82 -10.36 -8.73 8.57
C LYS A 82 -9.64 -8.72 7.23
N LEU A 83 -8.31 -8.77 7.22
CA LEU A 83 -7.52 -8.81 5.98
C LEU A 83 -7.83 -10.04 5.14
N GLU A 84 -8.14 -11.16 5.76
CA GLU A 84 -8.52 -12.43 5.13
C GLU A 84 -9.74 -12.26 4.21
N THR A 85 -10.63 -11.29 4.46
CA THR A 85 -11.77 -10.99 3.58
C THR A 85 -11.35 -10.46 2.21
N ILE A 86 -10.13 -9.95 2.08
CA ILE A 86 -9.53 -9.51 0.81
C ILE A 86 -8.74 -10.64 0.15
N LEU A 87 -8.16 -11.52 0.97
CA LEU A 87 -7.29 -12.63 0.56
C LEU A 87 -8.06 -13.88 0.11
N LEU A 88 -9.36 -13.76 -0.19
CA LEU A 88 -10.25 -14.89 -0.49
C LEU A 88 -9.87 -15.67 -1.76
N ASP A 89 -9.05 -15.10 -2.63
CA ASP A 89 -8.51 -15.76 -3.83
C ASP A 89 -7.07 -16.22 -3.55
N GLU A 90 -6.93 -17.37 -2.89
CA GLU A 90 -5.63 -17.96 -2.56
C GLU A 90 -4.83 -18.42 -3.79
N HIS A 91 -5.42 -18.37 -4.98
CA HIS A 91 -4.78 -18.75 -6.25
C HIS A 91 -3.98 -17.62 -6.90
N ARG A 92 -3.92 -16.44 -6.27
CA ARG A 92 -3.13 -15.30 -6.76
C ARG A 92 -2.02 -14.98 -5.77
N ASP A 93 -0.89 -14.53 -6.32
CA ASP A 93 0.32 -14.24 -5.55
C ASP A 93 0.42 -12.78 -5.12
N MET A 94 -0.25 -11.89 -5.86
CA MET A 94 -0.35 -10.46 -5.57
C MET A 94 -1.80 -10.01 -5.64
N ILE A 95 -2.23 -9.23 -4.65
CA ILE A 95 -3.53 -8.57 -4.66
C ILE A 95 -3.31 -7.06 -4.67
N LEU A 96 -3.63 -6.45 -5.81
CA LEU A 96 -3.45 -5.04 -6.09
C LEU A 96 -4.78 -4.31 -6.13
N SER A 97 -4.71 -2.99 -6.06
CA SER A 97 -5.86 -2.11 -6.23
C SER A 97 -5.74 -1.33 -7.54
N ARG A 98 -6.83 -1.23 -8.29
CA ARG A 98 -6.97 -0.16 -9.30
C ARG A 98 -6.81 1.19 -8.62
N SER A 99 -6.34 2.18 -9.37
CA SER A 99 -6.47 3.55 -8.90
C SER A 99 -7.95 3.96 -8.83
N PRO A 100 -8.30 5.01 -8.06
CA PRO A 100 -9.60 5.65 -8.15
C PRO A 100 -9.94 6.05 -9.59
N ASP A 101 -11.24 6.06 -9.91
CA ASP A 101 -11.76 6.52 -11.18
C ASP A 101 -11.75 8.05 -11.24
N VAL A 102 -10.57 8.61 -11.50
CA VAL A 102 -10.35 10.04 -11.71
C VAL A 102 -9.49 10.26 -12.96
N PRO A 103 -9.65 11.41 -13.65
CA PRO A 103 -8.88 11.68 -14.86
C PRO A 103 -7.37 11.52 -14.64
N ARG A 104 -6.71 10.79 -15.56
CA ARG A 104 -5.25 10.51 -15.55
C ARG A 104 -4.74 9.73 -14.34
N ALA A 105 -5.60 9.00 -13.63
CA ALA A 105 -5.16 8.07 -12.60
C ALA A 105 -4.28 6.95 -13.21
N ALA A 106 -3.22 6.55 -12.51
CA ALA A 106 -2.40 5.40 -12.92
C ALA A 106 -3.20 4.11 -12.96
N TRP A 107 -2.74 3.10 -13.71
CA TRP A 107 -3.44 1.82 -13.88
C TRP A 107 -3.79 1.12 -12.56
N ILE A 108 -2.85 1.12 -11.61
CA ILE A 108 -3.00 0.62 -10.24
C ILE A 108 -2.48 1.65 -9.23
N ASN A 109 -2.84 1.47 -7.97
CA ASN A 109 -2.26 2.20 -6.86
C ASN A 109 -1.51 1.25 -5.91
N THR A 110 -0.23 1.52 -5.67
CA THR A 110 0.67 0.68 -4.83
C THR A 110 0.80 1.20 -3.39
N GLY A 111 -0.12 2.07 -2.96
CA GLY A 111 -0.14 2.54 -1.58
C GLY A 111 -0.75 1.55 -0.59
N VAL A 112 -1.57 0.63 -1.07
CA VAL A 112 -2.06 -0.51 -0.27
C VAL A 112 -2.13 -1.73 -1.19
N PHE A 113 -1.47 -2.82 -0.83
CA PHE A 113 -1.54 -4.09 -1.57
C PHE A 113 -1.06 -5.26 -0.72
N PHE A 114 -1.33 -6.48 -1.20
CA PHE A 114 -0.94 -7.73 -0.55
C PHE A 114 -0.08 -8.57 -1.48
N ILE A 115 0.84 -9.31 -0.89
CA ILE A 115 1.77 -10.16 -1.62
C ILE A 115 2.17 -11.37 -0.77
N ARG A 116 2.34 -12.53 -1.40
CA ARG A 116 2.79 -13.77 -0.74
C ARG A 116 4.11 -14.26 -1.32
N ASP A 117 4.80 -15.10 -0.56
CA ASP A 117 6.15 -15.56 -0.90
C ASP A 117 6.14 -16.68 -1.95
N THR A 118 6.15 -16.32 -3.24
CA THR A 118 6.29 -17.27 -4.36
C THR A 118 7.53 -16.98 -5.20
N LEU A 119 8.00 -17.98 -5.94
CA LEU A 119 9.12 -17.80 -6.88
C LEU A 119 8.83 -16.69 -7.91
N TRP A 120 7.58 -16.62 -8.39
CA TRP A 120 7.16 -15.58 -9.31
C TRP A 120 7.25 -14.19 -8.68
N VAL A 121 6.72 -14.03 -7.46
CA VAL A 121 6.81 -12.76 -6.72
C VAL A 121 8.24 -12.34 -6.45
N ARG A 122 9.11 -13.27 -6.01
CA ARG A 122 10.51 -12.98 -5.75
C ARG A 122 11.22 -12.49 -7.02
N HIS A 123 10.97 -13.15 -8.15
CA HIS A 123 11.50 -12.74 -9.44
C HIS A 123 10.98 -11.37 -9.87
N PHE A 124 9.66 -11.13 -9.73
CA PHE A 124 9.06 -9.82 -10.04
C PHE A 124 9.67 -8.69 -9.19
N LEU A 125 9.78 -8.87 -7.87
CA LEU A 125 10.38 -7.87 -6.98
C LEU A 125 11.87 -7.64 -7.29
N ASP A 126 12.61 -8.69 -7.64
CA ASP A 126 14.00 -8.58 -8.07
C ASP A 126 14.13 -7.75 -9.35
N VAL A 127 13.29 -8.01 -10.36
CA VAL A 127 13.27 -7.20 -11.60
C VAL A 127 12.93 -5.74 -11.31
N VAL A 128 11.88 -5.48 -10.53
CA VAL A 128 11.47 -4.11 -10.13
C VAL A 128 12.60 -3.40 -9.39
N TRP A 129 13.24 -4.08 -8.45
CA TRP A 129 14.35 -3.52 -7.67
C TRP A 129 15.58 -3.26 -8.55
N THR A 130 16.07 -4.27 -9.26
CA THR A 130 17.35 -4.21 -10.00
C THR A 130 17.30 -3.27 -11.19
N LYS A 131 16.23 -3.31 -12.00
CA LYS A 131 16.07 -2.42 -13.16
C LYS A 131 15.74 -0.99 -12.75
N GLY A 132 15.04 -0.81 -11.64
CA GLY A 132 14.79 0.49 -11.05
C GLY A 132 13.80 1.37 -11.81
N GLU A 133 13.97 2.69 -11.70
CA GLU A 133 13.02 3.65 -12.25
C GLU A 133 13.02 3.60 -13.79
N VAL A 134 11.84 3.39 -14.36
CA VAL A 134 11.63 3.38 -15.82
C VAL A 134 11.70 4.80 -16.36
N LEU A 135 12.25 4.98 -17.56
CA LEU A 135 12.31 6.32 -18.15
C LEU A 135 10.90 6.79 -18.53
N LYS A 136 10.63 8.09 -18.36
CA LYS A 136 9.29 8.64 -18.63
C LYS A 136 8.88 8.41 -20.09
N GLU A 137 9.85 8.44 -20.99
CA GLU A 137 9.69 8.28 -22.43
C GLU A 137 9.33 6.84 -22.83
N GLU A 138 9.64 5.86 -21.97
CA GLU A 138 9.26 4.44 -22.14
C GLU A 138 7.87 4.14 -21.55
N TYR A 139 7.30 5.08 -20.78
CA TYR A 139 6.03 4.90 -20.10
C TYR A 139 4.86 5.40 -20.93
N ASP A 140 4.00 4.48 -21.38
CA ASP A 140 2.78 4.80 -22.12
C ASP A 140 1.71 5.38 -21.18
N ILE A 141 1.68 6.72 -21.08
CA ILE A 141 0.74 7.46 -20.23
C ILE A 141 -0.71 7.29 -20.68
N ASP A 142 -0.95 7.11 -21.98
CA ASP A 142 -2.30 6.96 -22.53
C ASP A 142 -2.87 5.58 -22.16
N ARG A 143 -2.02 4.56 -22.12
CA ARG A 143 -2.40 3.20 -21.73
C ARG A 143 -2.40 2.97 -20.21
N TRP A 144 -1.46 3.57 -19.49
CA TRP A 144 -1.17 3.23 -18.09
C TRP A 144 -1.45 4.35 -17.09
N GLY A 145 -1.88 5.53 -17.54
CA GLY A 145 -2.23 6.66 -16.69
C GLY A 145 -1.01 7.47 -16.21
N CYS A 146 -1.08 8.14 -15.05
CA CYS A 146 0.04 9.00 -14.62
C CYS A 146 1.37 8.25 -14.55
N TYR A 147 2.41 8.89 -15.09
CA TYR A 147 3.77 8.60 -14.70
C TYR A 147 4.04 9.30 -13.35
N CYS A 148 3.96 8.53 -12.28
CA CYS A 148 4.00 9.07 -10.92
C CYS A 148 5.40 8.98 -10.29
N ARG A 149 6.42 8.57 -11.08
CA ARG A 149 7.83 8.31 -10.69
C ARG A 149 7.99 7.22 -9.62
N GLY A 150 9.13 6.55 -9.62
CA GLY A 150 9.43 5.51 -8.65
C GLY A 150 8.73 4.16 -8.89
N GLU A 151 8.51 3.44 -7.81
CA GLU A 151 8.12 2.03 -7.79
C GLU A 151 6.75 1.76 -8.41
N GLN A 152 5.76 2.66 -8.29
CA GLN A 152 4.41 2.44 -8.82
C GLN A 152 4.44 2.37 -10.34
N SER A 153 5.07 3.36 -10.98
CA SER A 153 5.25 3.38 -12.43
C SER A 153 6.13 2.23 -12.90
N THR A 154 7.19 1.87 -12.16
CA THR A 154 8.01 0.70 -12.48
C THR A 154 7.24 -0.62 -12.40
N MET A 155 6.44 -0.82 -11.35
CA MET A 155 5.61 -2.02 -11.20
C MET A 155 4.58 -2.12 -12.33
N ILE A 156 3.93 -1.01 -12.68
CA ILE A 156 2.99 -0.97 -13.80
C ILE A 156 3.69 -1.35 -15.11
N TYR A 157 4.83 -0.72 -15.39
CA TYR A 157 5.60 -0.98 -16.61
C TYR A 157 5.97 -2.45 -16.74
N PHE A 158 6.59 -3.06 -15.72
CA PHE A 158 7.03 -4.46 -15.81
C PHE A 158 5.86 -5.45 -15.83
N LEU A 159 4.78 -5.18 -15.09
CA LEU A 159 3.55 -5.97 -15.23
C LEU A 159 3.03 -5.93 -16.67
N GLN A 160 3.01 -4.75 -17.29
CA GLN A 160 2.44 -4.53 -18.63
C GLN A 160 3.38 -4.86 -19.79
N THR A 161 4.62 -5.25 -19.50
CA THR A 161 5.63 -5.57 -20.52
C THR A 161 6.21 -6.98 -20.29
N MET A 162 7.10 -7.13 -19.32
CA MET A 162 7.82 -8.38 -19.07
C MET A 162 6.95 -9.49 -18.47
N PHE A 163 5.90 -9.14 -17.74
CA PHE A 163 5.05 -10.09 -17.01
C PHE A 163 3.59 -10.10 -17.51
N LEU A 164 3.33 -9.56 -18.71
CA LEU A 164 1.98 -9.36 -19.22
C LEU A 164 1.17 -10.67 -19.27
N ASP A 165 1.80 -11.75 -19.76
CA ASP A 165 1.17 -13.07 -19.93
C ASP A 165 0.94 -13.83 -18.60
N ASP A 166 1.47 -13.29 -17.51
CA ASP A 166 1.40 -13.88 -16.16
C ASP A 166 0.43 -13.13 -15.24
N ILE A 167 -0.02 -11.93 -15.61
CA ILE A 167 -0.93 -11.12 -14.79
C ILE A 167 -2.15 -11.94 -14.36
N ASP A 168 -2.84 -12.59 -15.31
CA ASP A 168 -4.08 -13.30 -15.00
C ASP A 168 -3.87 -14.54 -14.12
N LYS A 169 -2.65 -15.08 -14.09
CA LYS A 169 -2.28 -16.24 -13.26
C LYS A 169 -1.86 -15.83 -11.85
N HIS A 170 -1.18 -14.69 -11.71
CA HIS A 170 -0.50 -14.33 -10.46
C HIS A 170 -1.09 -13.10 -9.76
N VAL A 171 -1.84 -12.25 -10.46
CA VAL A 171 -2.31 -10.97 -9.94
C VAL A 171 -3.83 -10.90 -9.89
N ARG A 172 -4.37 -10.56 -8.73
CA ARG A 172 -5.75 -10.10 -8.57
C ARG A 172 -5.76 -8.58 -8.46
N ILE A 173 -6.61 -7.90 -9.24
CA ILE A 173 -6.78 -6.44 -9.12
C ILE A 173 -8.23 -6.12 -8.71
N TYR A 174 -8.41 -5.53 -7.53
CA TYR A 174 -9.72 -5.09 -7.05
C TYR A 174 -9.99 -3.61 -7.37
N PRO A 175 -11.27 -3.20 -7.42
CA PRO A 175 -11.63 -1.79 -7.39
C PRO A 175 -11.09 -1.08 -6.14
N SER A 176 -10.71 0.20 -6.28
CA SER A 176 -10.11 0.99 -5.19
C SER A 176 -10.92 1.04 -3.91
N HIS A 177 -12.26 1.08 -4.00
CA HIS A 177 -13.13 1.16 -2.83
C HIS A 177 -13.06 -0.05 -1.89
N VAL A 178 -12.48 -1.18 -2.33
CA VAL A 178 -12.38 -2.41 -1.52
C VAL A 178 -11.35 -2.26 -0.40
N PHE A 179 -10.14 -1.78 -0.68
CA PHE A 179 -9.08 -1.64 0.33
C PHE A 179 -8.07 -0.51 0.08
N ASN A 180 -8.34 0.41 -0.85
CA ASN A 180 -7.47 1.54 -1.17
C ASN A 180 -8.30 2.75 -1.65
N ALA A 181 -9.35 3.08 -0.89
CA ALA A 181 -10.32 4.10 -1.27
C ALA A 181 -9.71 5.51 -1.13
N ARG A 182 -10.17 6.49 -1.93
CA ARG A 182 -9.77 7.91 -1.77
C ARG A 182 -10.62 8.68 -0.79
N GLU A 183 -11.81 8.18 -0.52
CA GLU A 183 -12.82 8.86 0.28
C GLU A 183 -13.42 7.92 1.31
N TYR A 184 -13.78 8.51 2.45
CA TYR A 184 -14.53 7.84 3.50
C TYR A 184 -16.02 8.03 3.25
N THR A 185 -16.71 7.00 2.80
CA THR A 185 -18.16 7.02 2.56
C THR A 185 -18.92 6.54 3.81
N GLY A 186 -18.91 7.35 4.86
CA GLY A 186 -19.78 7.17 6.03
C GLY A 186 -19.63 5.83 6.76
N GLY A 187 -18.42 5.28 6.86
CA GLY A 187 -18.13 4.02 7.55
C GLY A 187 -18.08 2.79 6.65
N ARG A 188 -18.33 2.93 5.35
CA ARG A 188 -18.30 1.80 4.40
C ARG A 188 -16.92 1.48 3.85
N SER A 189 -16.03 2.47 3.74
CA SER A 189 -14.67 2.25 3.26
C SER A 189 -13.87 1.46 4.29
N PHE A 190 -13.23 0.36 3.88
CA PHE A 190 -12.36 -0.40 4.78
C PHE A 190 -11.06 0.37 5.10
N ILE A 191 -10.36 0.83 4.06
CA ILE A 191 -9.13 1.62 4.16
C ILE A 191 -9.29 2.88 3.29
N VAL A 192 -8.84 4.02 3.82
CA VAL A 192 -8.78 5.28 3.07
C VAL A 192 -7.35 5.74 2.94
N HIS A 193 -6.94 6.01 1.72
CA HIS A 193 -5.62 6.48 1.32
C HIS A 193 -5.70 7.97 0.97
N PHE A 194 -4.80 8.75 1.57
CA PHE A 194 -4.70 10.21 1.45
C PHE A 194 -3.47 10.66 0.64
N PRO A 195 -3.29 10.23 -0.63
CA PRO A 195 -2.10 10.58 -1.38
C PRO A 195 -2.16 12.01 -1.92
N GLY A 196 -1.01 12.49 -2.37
CA GLY A 196 -0.83 13.80 -2.98
C GLY A 196 -0.53 14.91 -1.98
N ALA A 197 -0.67 16.16 -2.44
CA ALA A 197 -0.44 17.34 -1.61
C ALA A 197 -1.49 17.46 -0.49
N ASN A 198 -1.14 18.19 0.58
CA ASN A 198 -2.03 18.48 1.72
C ASN A 198 -2.50 17.25 2.51
N LYS A 199 -1.82 16.12 2.41
CA LYS A 199 -2.18 14.88 3.13
C LYS A 199 -2.30 15.05 4.64
N ALA A 200 -1.40 15.81 5.27
CA ALA A 200 -1.49 16.13 6.69
C ALA A 200 -2.83 16.83 7.05
N GLN A 201 -3.26 17.79 6.24
CA GLN A 201 -4.52 18.50 6.43
C GLN A 201 -5.73 17.59 6.20
N ARG A 202 -5.69 16.73 5.18
CA ARG A 202 -6.76 15.77 4.89
C ARG A 202 -6.91 14.73 6.00
N ILE A 203 -5.80 14.21 6.52
CA ILE A 203 -5.78 13.31 7.67
C ILE A 203 -6.32 14.04 8.91
N ALA A 204 -5.86 15.26 9.21
CA ALA A 204 -6.34 16.03 10.35
C ALA A 204 -7.86 16.35 10.26
N SER A 205 -8.32 16.79 9.09
CA SER A 205 -9.75 17.05 8.83
C SER A 205 -10.58 15.76 8.93
N TYR A 206 -10.00 14.61 8.61
CA TYR A 206 -10.69 13.34 8.76
C TYR A 206 -10.87 12.99 10.23
N LEU A 207 -9.80 13.10 11.02
CA LEU A 207 -9.81 12.78 12.45
C LEU A 207 -10.75 13.64 13.28
N SER A 208 -10.98 14.89 12.87
CA SER A 208 -11.94 15.78 13.53
C SER A 208 -13.40 15.39 13.26
N ARG A 209 -13.68 14.73 12.12
CA ARG A 209 -15.02 14.32 11.67
C ARG A 209 -15.37 12.87 12.01
N ALA A 210 -14.36 12.04 12.29
CA ALA A 210 -14.58 10.61 12.50
C ALA A 210 -15.38 10.33 13.80
N PRO A 211 -16.28 9.33 13.78
CA PRO A 211 -17.02 8.89 14.97
C PRO A 211 -16.10 8.55 16.14
N SER A 212 -16.63 8.56 17.36
CA SER A 212 -15.91 8.33 18.63
C SER A 212 -14.99 7.09 18.67
N GLN A 213 -15.20 6.10 17.80
CA GLN A 213 -14.35 4.91 17.67
C GLN A 213 -12.97 5.17 17.01
N VAL A 214 -12.82 6.27 16.27
CA VAL A 214 -11.54 6.72 15.65
C VAL A 214 -10.92 7.87 16.46
N ARG A 215 -11.65 8.45 17.43
CA ARG A 215 -11.13 9.52 18.29
C ARG A 215 -9.99 8.98 19.16
N TYR A 216 -8.78 9.40 18.81
CA TYR A 216 -7.57 9.28 19.60
C TYR A 216 -7.86 9.88 20.99
N ARG A 217 -8.09 9.02 21.99
CA ARG A 217 -7.91 9.46 23.37
C ARG A 217 -6.43 9.83 23.48
N LYS A 218 -6.16 11.12 23.72
CA LYS A 218 -4.84 11.67 24.06
C LYS A 218 -4.10 10.62 24.89
N MET A 219 -3.02 10.07 24.32
CA MET A 219 -2.08 9.31 25.13
C MET A 219 -1.52 10.28 26.17
N VAL A 220 -1.50 9.75 27.38
CA VAL A 220 -1.25 10.40 28.65
C VAL A 220 0.11 11.10 28.65
N ARG A 221 0.15 12.19 29.43
CA ARG A 221 1.28 13.01 29.88
C ARG A 221 2.64 12.32 29.86
#